data_AF-A0A8H5G6U1-F1
#
_entry.id   AF-A0A8H5G6U1-F1
#
_cell.length_a   1.000
_cell.length_b   1.000
_cell.length_c   1.000
_cell.angle_alpha   90.00
_cell.angle_beta   90.00
_cell.angle_gamma   90.00
#
_symmetry.space_group_name_H-M   'P 1'
#
loop_
_entity.id
_entity.type
_entity.pdbx_description
1 polymer ?
#
loop_
_entity_poly.entity_id
_entity_poly.type
_entity_poly.pdbx_seq_one_letter_code
_entity_poly.pdbx_strand_id
1 'polypeptide(L)'
;MRLNHILSAAFSLTALVSSVVAVEVVEEVADPEIVVIATFPETNPFNQIVNGEKNSLTISVENKSDKNVTLLGVSGSLHNPETDALVKNLTALNYGLPLVEGVKLNLPYVFYSEFKTGDARLELWLEHSHEDQKYRVNAFDGIVTIVEPEISWLDWRMWTTYLVVTGLLGGLSYFAYLTFAPQPKKRTKKATPTVSAPVGTVTATGTGGYQEEWIPEHHLRKSKKTKQGGATSGTSADELSGAEASGADGKKRKGRK
;
A
#
# COMPACT_ATOMS: atom_id res chain seq x y z
N MET A 1 63.35 73.63 -50.03
CA MET A 1 62.13 72.78 -50.01
C MET A 1 62.47 71.29 -50.21
N ARG A 2 63.34 70.69 -49.39
CA ARG A 2 63.70 69.25 -49.51
C ARG A 2 63.90 68.51 -48.19
N LEU A 3 63.71 69.18 -47.05
CA LEU A 3 63.91 68.57 -45.72
C LEU A 3 62.62 68.00 -45.12
N ASN A 4 61.45 68.50 -45.51
CA ASN A 4 60.15 68.05 -44.98
C ASN A 4 59.67 66.70 -45.57
N HIS A 5 60.28 66.21 -46.66
CA HIS A 5 59.90 64.94 -47.28
C HIS A 5 60.63 63.73 -46.72
N ILE A 6 61.75 63.95 -46.02
CA ILE A 6 62.53 62.85 -45.41
C ILE A 6 61.90 62.44 -44.07
N LEU A 7 61.33 63.40 -43.32
CA LEU A 7 60.66 63.12 -42.05
C LEU A 7 59.34 62.34 -42.23
N SER A 8 58.62 62.52 -43.35
CA SER A 8 57.37 61.78 -43.61
C SER A 8 57.60 60.32 -44.02
N ALA A 9 58.78 60.00 -44.56
CA ALA A 9 59.13 58.63 -44.95
C ALA A 9 59.61 57.77 -43.76
N ALA A 10 60.09 58.39 -42.68
CA ALA A 10 60.50 57.66 -41.47
C ALA A 10 59.30 57.20 -40.63
N PHE A 11 58.17 57.91 -40.70
CA PHE A 11 56.95 57.57 -39.96
C PHE A 11 56.10 56.47 -40.63
N SER A 12 56.31 56.19 -41.92
CA SER A 12 55.60 55.12 -42.63
C SER A 12 56.27 53.74 -42.53
N LEU A 13 57.55 53.67 -42.14
CA LEU A 13 58.27 52.40 -41.99
C LEU A 13 58.10 51.78 -40.60
N THR A 14 57.81 52.57 -39.56
CA THR A 14 57.56 52.07 -38.19
C THR A 14 56.14 51.54 -37.99
N ALA A 15 55.23 51.74 -38.94
CA ALA A 15 53.85 51.25 -38.87
C ALA A 15 53.68 49.80 -39.36
N LEU A 16 54.74 49.15 -39.85
CA LEU A 16 54.69 47.83 -40.49
C LEU A 16 55.25 46.68 -39.62
N VAL A 17 55.50 46.93 -38.32
CA VAL A 17 56.12 45.93 -37.41
C VAL A 17 55.19 45.47 -36.28
N SER A 18 53.98 46.03 -36.15
CA SER A 18 53.05 45.67 -35.07
C SER A 18 51.77 45.01 -35.58
N SER A 19 51.92 43.91 -36.30
CA SER A 19 50.80 42.99 -36.59
C SER A 19 51.30 41.55 -36.62
N VAL A 20 51.98 41.13 -35.55
CA VAL A 20 51.99 39.71 -35.16
C VAL A 20 50.65 39.48 -34.49
N VAL A 21 49.66 39.11 -35.31
CA VAL A 21 48.46 38.45 -34.82
C VAL A 21 48.96 37.16 -34.18
N ALA A 22 48.90 37.11 -32.85
CA ALA A 22 48.91 35.85 -32.15
C ALA A 22 47.70 35.09 -32.69
N VAL A 23 47.94 34.20 -33.66
CA VAL A 23 47.02 33.12 -33.96
C VAL A 23 47.11 32.25 -32.71
N GLU A 24 46.25 32.57 -31.75
CA GLU A 24 45.88 31.65 -30.70
C GLU A 24 45.32 30.45 -31.45
N VAL A 25 46.16 29.44 -31.65
CA VAL A 25 45.73 28.11 -32.02
C VAL A 25 44.92 27.68 -30.81
N VAL A 26 43.65 28.05 -30.82
CA VAL A 26 42.64 27.37 -30.05
C VAL A 26 42.71 25.95 -30.60
N GLU A 27 43.50 25.10 -29.97
CA GLU A 27 43.29 23.67 -30.06
C GLU A 27 41.82 23.52 -29.71
N GLU A 28 41.01 23.26 -30.74
CA GLU A 28 39.64 22.82 -30.56
C GLU A 28 39.79 21.56 -29.71
N VAL A 29 39.59 21.71 -28.40
CA VAL A 29 39.71 20.62 -27.44
C VAL A 29 38.60 19.67 -27.83
N ALA A 30 38.93 18.72 -28.70
CA ALA A 30 37.97 17.76 -29.20
C ALA A 30 37.39 17.05 -27.97
N ASP A 31 36.08 17.20 -27.80
CA ASP A 31 35.35 16.58 -26.69
C ASP A 31 35.58 15.06 -26.77
N PRO A 32 35.86 14.40 -25.64
CA PRO A 32 36.07 12.96 -25.64
C PRO A 32 34.80 12.23 -26.11
N GLU A 33 34.90 11.57 -27.27
CA GLU A 33 33.83 10.74 -27.81
C GLU A 33 33.71 9.42 -27.04
N ILE A 34 32.63 9.28 -26.26
CA ILE A 34 32.29 8.06 -25.54
C ILE A 34 30.94 7.56 -26.03
N VAL A 35 30.85 6.27 -26.33
CA VAL A 35 29.59 5.60 -26.66
C VAL A 35 29.04 4.92 -25.41
N VAL A 36 27.81 5.27 -25.05
CA VAL A 36 27.13 4.72 -23.87
C VAL A 36 25.78 4.15 -24.29
N ILE A 37 25.52 2.91 -23.89
CA ILE A 37 24.25 2.22 -24.17
C ILE A 37 23.78 1.53 -22.89
N ALA A 38 22.59 1.86 -22.40
CA ALA A 38 21.94 1.10 -21.33
C ALA A 38 20.98 0.06 -21.92
N THR A 39 20.96 -1.13 -21.32
CA THR A 39 20.12 -2.24 -21.77
C THR A 39 19.48 -2.93 -20.57
N PHE A 40 18.19 -3.23 -20.70
CA PHE A 40 17.46 -4.04 -19.73
C PHE A 40 17.94 -5.50 -19.78
N PRO A 41 17.89 -6.23 -18.64
CA PRO A 41 18.23 -7.64 -18.62
C PRO A 41 17.28 -8.44 -19.51
N GLU A 42 17.75 -9.56 -20.04
CA GLU A 42 16.94 -10.45 -20.91
C GLU A 42 15.67 -10.97 -20.23
N THR A 43 15.63 -10.97 -18.89
CA THR A 43 14.46 -11.31 -18.09
C THR A 43 13.33 -10.29 -18.20
N ASN A 44 13.62 -9.07 -18.68
CA ASN A 44 12.66 -7.98 -18.86
C ASN A 44 12.65 -7.49 -20.32
N PRO A 45 12.06 -8.25 -21.25
CA PRO A 45 12.05 -7.91 -22.67
C PRO A 45 11.14 -6.72 -23.01
N PHE A 46 10.26 -6.32 -22.09
CA PHE A 46 9.28 -5.25 -22.30
C PHE A 46 9.73 -3.91 -21.72
N ASN A 47 10.97 -3.81 -21.21
CA ASN A 47 11.51 -2.61 -20.56
C ASN A 47 10.57 -2.07 -19.46
N GLN A 48 9.95 -2.98 -18.71
CA GLN A 48 9.00 -2.63 -17.66
C GLN A 48 9.75 -2.18 -16.40
N ILE A 49 9.26 -1.13 -15.77
CA ILE A 49 9.76 -0.70 -14.46
C ILE A 49 8.75 -1.15 -13.43
N VAL A 50 9.14 -2.09 -12.56
CA VAL A 50 8.25 -2.65 -11.54
C VAL A 50 8.38 -1.85 -10.25
N ASN A 51 7.28 -1.28 -9.77
CA ASN A 51 7.24 -0.55 -8.51
C ASN A 51 7.55 -1.44 -7.31
N GLY A 52 8.21 -0.89 -6.29
CA GLY A 52 8.59 -1.63 -5.08
C GLY A 52 9.68 -2.68 -5.27
N GLU A 53 10.09 -2.96 -6.52
CA GLU A 53 11.11 -3.94 -6.85
C GLU A 53 12.42 -3.32 -7.33
N LYS A 54 13.47 -4.14 -7.31
CA LYS A 54 14.81 -3.77 -7.75
C LYS A 54 14.87 -3.82 -9.29
N ASN A 55 14.82 -2.66 -9.93
CA ASN A 55 14.98 -2.54 -11.37
C ASN A 55 16.47 -2.42 -11.70
N SER A 56 17.00 -3.31 -12.54
CA SER A 56 18.41 -3.35 -12.93
C SER A 56 18.58 -3.11 -14.41
N LEU A 57 19.60 -2.35 -14.80
CA LEU A 57 20.06 -2.18 -16.17
C LEU A 57 21.58 -2.38 -16.24
N THR A 58 22.06 -2.80 -17.40
CA THR A 58 23.50 -2.87 -17.70
C THR A 58 23.86 -1.74 -18.63
N ILE A 59 24.85 -0.95 -18.26
CA ILE A 59 25.33 0.19 -19.04
C ILE A 59 26.66 -0.20 -19.67
N SER A 60 26.65 -0.39 -20.98
CA SER A 60 27.84 -0.62 -21.79
C SER A 60 28.45 0.72 -22.16
N VAL A 61 29.69 0.96 -21.73
CA VAL A 61 30.47 2.16 -21.99
C VAL A 61 31.67 1.77 -22.82
N GLU A 62 31.91 2.49 -23.92
CA GLU A 62 33.06 2.29 -24.80
C GLU A 62 33.73 3.64 -25.06
N ASN A 63 35.00 3.76 -24.69
CA ASN A 63 35.77 4.97 -24.97
C ASN A 63 36.32 4.90 -26.39
N LYS A 64 35.80 5.75 -27.29
CA LYS A 64 36.27 5.88 -28.67
C LYS A 64 37.18 7.09 -28.87
N SER A 65 37.45 7.84 -27.80
CA SER A 65 38.36 8.97 -27.83
C SER A 65 39.80 8.51 -27.65
N ASP A 66 40.74 9.27 -28.22
CA ASP A 66 42.19 9.08 -28.06
C ASP A 66 42.71 9.56 -26.67
N LYS A 67 41.78 9.70 -25.70
CA LYS A 67 42.03 10.34 -24.40
C LYS A 67 41.55 9.46 -23.25
N ASN A 68 42.25 9.53 -22.12
CA ASN A 68 41.85 8.82 -20.91
C ASN A 68 40.83 9.64 -20.12
N VAL A 69 39.65 9.08 -19.91
CA VAL A 69 38.52 9.76 -19.26
C VAL A 69 38.20 9.12 -17.91
N THR A 70 37.65 9.88 -16.98
CA THR A 70 37.18 9.35 -15.70
C THR A 70 35.66 9.30 -15.68
N LEU A 71 35.09 8.12 -15.48
CA LEU A 71 33.64 7.94 -15.33
C LEU A 71 33.23 8.39 -13.92
N LEU A 72 32.44 9.46 -13.85
CA LEU A 72 31.98 10.01 -12.57
C LEU A 72 30.83 9.17 -12.03
N GLY A 73 29.78 9.01 -12.83
CA GLY A 73 28.57 8.34 -12.38
C GLY A 73 27.48 8.28 -13.46
N VAL A 74 26.41 7.59 -13.12
CA VAL A 74 25.20 7.47 -13.93
C VAL A 74 24.06 8.08 -13.14
N SER A 75 23.22 8.84 -13.82
CA SER A 75 21.98 9.38 -13.29
C SER A 75 20.86 9.21 -14.29
N GLY A 76 19.63 9.42 -13.84
CA GLY A 76 18.48 9.30 -14.69
C GLY A 76 17.33 10.16 -14.22
N SER A 77 16.36 10.34 -15.10
CA SER A 77 15.09 10.99 -14.82
C SER A 77 13.96 10.29 -15.55
N LEU A 78 12.77 10.47 -15.00
CA LEU A 78 11.53 9.98 -15.55
C LEU A 78 10.66 11.17 -15.92
N HIS A 79 10.16 11.17 -17.15
CA HIS A 79 9.41 12.25 -17.75
C HIS A 79 8.04 11.76 -18.21
N ASN A 80 7.07 12.67 -18.28
CA ASN A 80 5.79 12.39 -18.91
C ASN A 80 6.01 12.27 -20.44
N PRO A 81 5.53 11.20 -21.10
CA PRO A 81 5.81 10.98 -22.52
C PRO A 81 5.15 12.01 -23.45
N GLU A 82 4.06 12.65 -23.03
CA GLU A 82 3.33 13.64 -23.84
C GLU A 82 3.82 15.07 -23.61
N THR A 83 4.01 15.45 -22.34
CA THR A 83 4.34 16.83 -21.96
C THR A 83 5.82 17.06 -21.69
N ASP A 84 6.63 15.99 -21.71
CA ASP A 84 8.06 15.98 -21.35
C ASP A 84 8.36 16.54 -19.94
N ALA A 85 7.32 16.68 -19.11
CA ALA A 85 7.43 17.24 -17.78
C ALA A 85 8.16 16.23 -16.88
N LEU A 86 9.16 16.71 -16.14
CA LEU A 86 9.88 15.91 -15.16
C LEU A 86 8.91 15.36 -14.12
N VAL A 87 8.84 14.04 -14.03
CA VAL A 87 8.08 13.33 -12.99
C VAL A 87 8.94 13.17 -11.75
N LYS A 88 10.16 12.60 -11.90
CA LYS A 88 11.13 12.46 -10.81
C LYS A 88 12.52 12.09 -11.33
N ASN A 89 13.53 12.47 -10.56
CA ASN A 89 14.89 11.99 -10.76
C ASN A 89 15.07 10.59 -10.16
N LEU A 90 15.82 9.75 -10.86
CA LEU A 90 16.23 8.42 -10.41
C LEU A 90 17.48 8.49 -9.52
N THR A 91 17.88 7.34 -8.98
CA THR A 91 19.02 7.24 -8.08
C THR A 91 20.33 7.46 -8.84
N ALA A 92 21.11 8.45 -8.44
CA ALA A 92 22.45 8.65 -9.00
C ALA A 92 23.45 7.64 -8.39
N LEU A 93 24.25 7.00 -9.23
CA LEU A 93 25.30 6.07 -8.84
C LEU A 93 26.67 6.61 -9.29
N ASN A 94 27.58 6.78 -8.34
CA ASN A 94 28.94 7.26 -8.61
C ASN A 94 29.92 6.08 -8.71
N TYR A 95 30.75 6.08 -9.73
CA TYR A 95 31.78 5.06 -9.96
C TYR A 95 33.18 5.56 -9.66
N GLY A 96 33.55 6.74 -10.19
CA GLY A 96 34.89 7.31 -10.04
C GLY A 96 36.00 6.45 -10.67
N LEU A 97 35.71 5.79 -11.80
CA LEU A 97 36.60 4.82 -12.43
C LEU A 97 37.30 5.42 -13.65
N PRO A 98 38.63 5.27 -13.82
CA PRO A 98 39.30 5.66 -15.05
C PRO A 98 38.96 4.67 -16.18
N LEU A 99 38.70 5.20 -17.37
CA LEU A 99 38.44 4.46 -18.59
C LEU A 99 39.49 4.85 -19.64
N VAL A 100 40.32 3.89 -20.01
CA VAL A 100 41.37 4.04 -21.02
C VAL A 100 40.75 4.03 -22.42
N GLU A 101 41.41 4.67 -23.38
CA GLU A 101 41.09 4.60 -24.80
C GLU A 101 40.83 3.16 -25.27
N GLY A 102 39.81 2.97 -26.10
CA GLY A 102 39.46 1.70 -26.75
C GLY A 102 38.91 0.63 -25.80
N VAL A 103 38.80 0.91 -24.50
CA VAL A 103 38.29 -0.05 -23.52
C VAL A 103 36.77 0.02 -23.45
N LYS A 104 36.16 -1.17 -23.46
CA LYS A 104 34.74 -1.37 -23.19
C LYS A 104 34.52 -1.87 -21.76
N LEU A 105 33.58 -1.25 -21.05
CA LEU A 105 33.22 -1.56 -19.67
C LEU A 105 31.70 -1.72 -19.53
N ASN A 106 31.26 -2.69 -18.73
CA ASN A 106 29.85 -2.87 -18.40
C ASN A 106 29.62 -2.52 -16.94
N LEU A 107 28.74 -1.55 -16.69
CA LEU A 107 28.43 -1.01 -15.38
C LEU A 107 27.00 -1.39 -14.96
N PRO A 108 26.80 -2.01 -13.78
CA PRO A 108 25.46 -2.34 -13.30
C PRO A 108 24.78 -1.12 -12.67
N TYR A 109 23.65 -0.71 -13.23
CA TYR A 109 22.82 0.37 -12.69
C TYR A 109 21.54 -0.21 -12.09
N VAL A 110 21.19 0.21 -10.88
CA VAL A 110 20.03 -0.28 -10.16
C VAL A 110 19.28 0.88 -9.53
N PHE A 111 17.96 0.86 -9.63
CA PHE A 111 17.10 1.80 -8.94
C PHE A 111 15.77 1.16 -8.51
N TYR A 112 15.06 1.87 -7.64
CA TYR A 112 13.71 1.53 -7.20
C TYR A 112 12.73 2.59 -7.69
N SER A 113 11.51 2.19 -8.01
CA SER A 113 10.45 3.08 -8.47
C SER A 113 9.22 2.97 -7.57
N GLU A 114 8.55 4.10 -7.35
CA GLU A 114 7.31 4.22 -6.58
C GLU A 114 6.46 5.31 -7.24
N PHE A 115 5.90 4.99 -8.40
CA PHE A 115 5.19 5.95 -9.25
C PHE A 115 3.80 5.48 -9.62
N LYS A 116 2.98 6.38 -10.18
CA LYS A 116 1.73 5.97 -10.80
C LYS A 116 2.02 5.04 -11.99
N THR A 117 1.30 3.92 -12.05
CA THR A 117 1.31 2.99 -13.18
C THR A 117 0.97 3.70 -14.50
N GLY A 118 1.66 3.32 -15.58
CA GLY A 118 1.47 3.89 -16.91
C GLY A 118 2.77 4.07 -17.67
N ASP A 119 2.70 4.69 -18.83
CA ASP A 119 3.87 4.94 -19.67
C ASP A 119 4.62 6.19 -19.22
N ALA A 120 5.94 6.09 -19.22
CA ALA A 120 6.85 7.17 -18.89
C ALA A 120 8.05 7.17 -19.82
N ARG A 121 8.63 8.34 -20.08
CA ARG A 121 9.90 8.45 -20.79
C ARG A 121 11.04 8.35 -19.80
N LEU A 122 11.92 7.37 -19.99
CA LEU A 122 13.12 7.17 -19.20
C LEU A 122 14.30 7.79 -19.94
N GLU A 123 14.96 8.72 -19.28
CA GLU A 123 16.23 9.30 -19.73
C GLU A 123 17.32 8.90 -18.74
N LEU A 124 18.37 8.23 -19.23
CA LEU A 124 19.55 7.89 -18.45
C LEU A 124 20.76 8.54 -19.09
N TRP A 125 21.64 9.13 -18.29
CA TRP A 125 22.89 9.70 -18.77
C TRP A 125 24.06 9.29 -17.89
N LEU A 126 25.22 9.22 -18.52
CA LEU A 126 26.50 9.02 -17.86
C LEU A 126 27.28 10.33 -17.86
N GLU A 127 27.82 10.67 -16.70
CA GLU A 127 28.73 11.80 -16.53
C GLU A 127 30.17 11.28 -16.48
N HIS A 128 31.04 11.93 -17.24
CA HIS A 128 32.47 11.66 -17.24
C HIS A 128 33.25 12.97 -17.18
N SER A 129 34.51 12.90 -16.77
CA SER A 129 35.40 14.05 -16.70
C SER A 129 36.71 13.81 -17.42
N HIS A 130 37.19 14.86 -18.09
CA HIS A 130 38.50 14.95 -18.71
C HIS A 130 39.06 16.35 -18.43
N GLU A 131 40.30 16.44 -17.95
CA GLU A 131 40.97 17.72 -17.64
C GLU A 131 40.08 18.70 -16.82
N ASP A 132 39.46 18.20 -15.76
CA ASP A 132 38.54 18.92 -14.87
C ASP A 132 37.24 19.46 -15.53
N GLN A 133 37.02 19.17 -16.81
CA GLN A 133 35.75 19.43 -17.51
C GLN A 133 34.82 18.24 -17.39
N LYS A 134 33.53 18.50 -17.17
CA LYS A 134 32.49 17.46 -17.05
C LYS A 134 31.65 17.41 -18.31
N TYR A 135 31.46 16.20 -18.80
CA TYR A 135 30.70 15.90 -20.00
C TYR A 135 29.57 14.92 -19.65
N ARG A 136 28.45 15.08 -20.34
CA ARG A 136 27.26 14.23 -20.18
C ARG A 136 26.95 13.55 -21.49
N VAL A 137 26.79 12.23 -21.45
CA VAL A 137 26.43 11.41 -22.59
C VAL A 137 25.14 10.65 -22.27
N ASN A 138 24.18 10.71 -23.19
CA ASN A 138 22.93 9.98 -23.04
C ASN A 138 23.18 8.48 -23.24
N ALA A 139 22.71 7.67 -22.30
CA ALA A 139 22.86 6.22 -22.26
C ALA A 139 21.59 5.50 -22.74
N PHE A 140 20.41 6.08 -22.45
CA PHE A 140 19.12 5.53 -22.84
C PHE A 140 18.07 6.64 -22.86
N ASP A 141 17.32 6.69 -23.93
CA ASP A 141 16.17 7.57 -24.09
C ASP A 141 15.05 6.77 -24.77
N GLY A 142 13.99 6.49 -24.02
CA GLY A 142 12.91 5.67 -24.54
C GLY A 142 11.70 5.62 -23.62
N ILE A 143 10.58 5.19 -24.19
CA ILE A 143 9.34 4.98 -23.43
C ILE A 143 9.41 3.63 -22.72
N VAL A 144 9.08 3.63 -21.44
CA VAL A 144 9.03 2.49 -20.54
C VAL A 144 7.66 2.45 -19.85
N THR A 145 7.18 1.25 -19.55
CA THR A 145 5.90 1.09 -18.85
C THR A 145 6.16 0.78 -17.39
N ILE A 146 5.59 1.58 -16.50
CA ILE A 146 5.63 1.40 -15.06
C ILE A 146 4.47 0.47 -14.68
N VAL A 147 4.79 -0.64 -14.02
CA VAL A 147 3.85 -1.69 -13.65
C VAL A 147 3.94 -1.97 -12.15
N GLU A 148 2.83 -2.35 -11.54
CA GLU A 148 2.81 -2.85 -10.16
C GLU A 148 3.31 -4.30 -10.10
N PRO A 149 3.96 -4.72 -9.01
CA PRO A 149 4.43 -6.09 -8.87
C PRO A 149 3.26 -7.08 -8.84
N GLU A 150 3.52 -8.31 -9.28
CA GLU A 150 2.51 -9.36 -9.30
C GLU A 150 2.08 -9.72 -7.86
N ILE A 151 0.76 -9.72 -7.61
CA ILE A 151 0.23 -10.14 -6.32
C ILE A 151 0.43 -11.65 -6.15
N SER A 152 1.33 -12.03 -5.26
CA SER A 152 1.57 -13.43 -4.91
C SER A 152 0.47 -13.96 -3.99
N TRP A 153 -0.53 -14.62 -4.57
CA TRP A 153 -1.64 -15.21 -3.82
C TRP A 153 -1.27 -16.50 -3.06
N LEU A 154 -0.18 -17.18 -3.45
CA LEU A 154 0.35 -18.40 -2.79
C LEU A 154 1.60 -18.12 -1.95
N ASP A 155 1.67 -16.97 -1.26
CA ASP A 155 2.73 -16.77 -0.28
C ASP A 155 2.38 -17.43 1.06
N TRP A 156 3.05 -18.55 1.36
CA TRP A 156 2.87 -19.28 2.63
C TRP A 156 3.16 -18.40 3.86
N ARG A 157 4.09 -17.43 3.75
CA ARG A 157 4.42 -16.52 4.85
C ARG A 157 3.26 -15.57 5.14
N MET A 158 2.68 -15.00 4.08
CA MET A 158 1.47 -14.17 4.17
C MET A 158 0.30 -14.94 4.79
N TRP A 159 -0.01 -16.14 4.28
CA TRP A 159 -1.09 -16.97 4.81
C TRP A 159 -0.90 -17.34 6.28
N THR A 160 0.32 -17.73 6.67
CA THR A 160 0.64 -18.06 8.07
C THR A 160 0.41 -16.85 8.98
N THR A 161 0.85 -15.66 8.55
CA THR A 161 0.64 -14.41 9.30
C THR A 161 -0.84 -14.14 9.51
N TYR A 162 -1.66 -14.26 8.44
CA TYR A 162 -3.10 -14.08 8.55
C TYR A 162 -3.77 -15.12 9.42
N LEU A 163 -3.36 -16.39 9.37
CA LEU A 163 -3.86 -17.43 10.25
C LEU A 163 -3.55 -17.14 11.72
N VAL A 164 -2.34 -16.67 12.03
CA VAL A 164 -1.96 -16.30 13.42
C VAL A 164 -2.77 -15.11 13.90
N VAL A 165 -2.88 -14.04 13.10
CA VAL A 165 -3.65 -12.83 13.46
C VAL A 165 -5.14 -13.17 13.63
N THR A 166 -5.71 -13.94 12.71
CA THR A 166 -7.11 -14.40 12.79
C THR A 166 -7.31 -15.33 13.99
N GLY A 167 -6.35 -16.20 14.29
CA GLY A 167 -6.37 -17.07 15.46
C GLY A 167 -6.34 -16.30 16.78
N LEU A 168 -5.50 -15.25 16.88
CA LEU A 168 -5.45 -14.39 18.06
C LEU A 168 -6.74 -13.57 18.22
N LEU A 169 -7.20 -12.90 17.16
CA LEU A 169 -8.45 -12.12 17.19
C LEU A 169 -9.67 -13.02 17.46
N GLY A 170 -9.73 -14.19 16.82
CA GLY A 170 -10.78 -15.19 17.05
C GLY A 170 -10.73 -15.74 18.47
N GLY A 171 -9.55 -16.06 18.99
CA GLY A 171 -9.35 -16.53 20.36
C GLY A 171 -9.78 -15.50 21.40
N LEU A 172 -9.38 -14.23 21.24
CA LEU A 172 -9.79 -13.13 22.11
C LEU A 172 -11.30 -12.87 22.04
N SER A 173 -11.87 -12.87 20.83
CA SER A 173 -13.31 -12.69 20.62
C SER A 173 -14.11 -13.83 21.25
N TYR A 174 -13.63 -15.06 21.11
CA TYR A 174 -14.25 -16.24 21.72
C TYR A 174 -14.15 -16.20 23.24
N PHE A 175 -12.99 -15.80 23.79
CA PHE A 175 -12.80 -15.62 25.22
C PHE A 175 -13.73 -14.54 25.79
N ALA A 176 -13.86 -13.41 25.08
CA ALA A 176 -14.79 -12.35 25.45
C ALA A 176 -16.25 -12.84 25.40
N TYR A 177 -16.63 -13.62 24.38
CA TYR A 177 -17.94 -14.25 24.32
C TYR A 177 -18.20 -15.14 25.53
N LEU A 178 -17.28 -16.03 25.90
CA LEU A 178 -17.45 -16.89 27.08
C LEU A 178 -17.57 -16.12 28.40
N THR A 179 -16.83 -15.01 28.53
CA THR A 179 -16.77 -14.23 29.76
C THR A 179 -17.98 -13.31 29.93
N PHE A 180 -18.43 -12.68 28.84
CA PHE A 180 -19.45 -11.63 28.89
C PHE A 180 -20.82 -12.06 28.35
N ALA A 181 -20.92 -13.16 27.59
CA ALA A 181 -22.21 -13.64 27.13
C ALA A 181 -22.98 -14.34 28.26
N PRO A 182 -24.26 -13.99 28.48
CA PRO A 182 -25.06 -14.62 29.52
C PRO A 182 -25.28 -16.10 29.21
N GLN A 183 -24.78 -16.97 30.09
CA GLN A 183 -24.97 -18.41 29.97
C GLN A 183 -26.48 -18.74 30.01
N PRO A 184 -27.02 -19.54 29.07
CA PRO A 184 -28.43 -19.91 29.09
C PRO A 184 -28.73 -20.68 30.37
N LYS A 185 -29.60 -20.13 31.23
CA LYS A 185 -30.05 -20.78 32.46
C LYS A 185 -30.60 -22.15 32.12
N LYS A 186 -29.87 -23.21 32.49
CA LYS A 186 -30.44 -24.56 32.54
C LYS A 186 -31.63 -24.49 33.49
N ARG A 187 -32.84 -24.67 32.95
CA ARG A 187 -34.04 -24.88 33.76
C ARG A 187 -33.85 -26.17 34.53
N THR A 188 -33.25 -26.08 35.72
CA THR A 188 -33.32 -27.14 36.71
C THR A 188 -34.80 -27.37 36.92
N LYS A 189 -35.32 -28.53 36.51
CA LYS A 189 -36.70 -28.92 36.83
C LYS A 189 -36.79 -28.83 38.34
N LYS A 190 -37.50 -27.81 38.83
CA LYS A 190 -37.77 -27.61 40.24
C LYS A 190 -38.36 -28.94 40.71
N ALA A 191 -37.62 -29.67 41.54
CA ALA A 191 -38.17 -30.84 42.20
C ALA A 191 -39.43 -30.33 42.91
N THR A 192 -40.59 -30.78 42.45
CA THR A 192 -41.85 -30.58 43.15
C THR A 192 -41.60 -31.03 44.58
N PRO A 193 -41.75 -30.17 45.61
CA PRO A 193 -41.69 -30.65 46.98
C PRO A 193 -42.80 -31.68 47.11
N THR A 194 -42.45 -32.94 47.39
CA THR A 194 -43.41 -33.96 47.76
C THR A 194 -44.10 -33.45 49.02
N VAL A 195 -45.31 -32.94 48.85
CA VAL A 195 -46.20 -32.61 49.97
C VAL A 195 -46.41 -33.92 50.72
N SER A 196 -45.79 -34.05 51.89
CA SER A 196 -46.16 -35.09 52.84
C SER A 196 -47.64 -34.84 53.19
N ALA A 197 -48.48 -35.81 52.86
CA ALA A 197 -49.87 -35.80 53.28
C ALA A 197 -49.93 -35.62 54.81
N PRO A 198 -50.82 -34.77 55.35
CA PRO A 198 -50.97 -34.64 56.79
C PRO A 198 -51.49 -35.97 57.34
N VAL A 199 -50.61 -36.73 57.98
CA VAL A 199 -51.02 -37.80 58.90
C VAL A 199 -51.47 -37.11 60.18
N GLY A 200 -52.78 -37.06 60.37
CA GLY A 200 -53.39 -36.60 61.61
C GLY A 200 -54.63 -35.77 61.38
N THR A 201 -55.79 -36.36 61.63
CA THR A 201 -57.01 -35.65 61.99
C THR A 201 -56.73 -34.83 63.24
N VAL A 202 -56.37 -33.55 63.07
CA VAL A 202 -56.37 -32.59 64.17
C VAL A 202 -57.82 -32.19 64.39
N THR A 203 -58.44 -32.87 65.34
CA THR A 203 -59.68 -32.46 65.98
C THR A 203 -59.49 -31.04 66.50
N ALA A 204 -60.12 -30.07 65.86
CA ALA A 204 -60.21 -28.71 66.37
C ALA A 204 -61.10 -28.73 67.62
N THR A 205 -60.48 -28.92 68.78
CA THR A 205 -61.08 -28.63 70.08
C THR A 205 -60.17 -27.64 70.76
N GLY A 206 -60.40 -26.37 70.44
CA GLY A 206 -59.58 -25.26 70.89
C GLY A 206 -60.26 -23.96 70.52
N THR A 207 -61.19 -23.56 71.37
CA THR A 207 -61.68 -22.19 71.55
C THR A 207 -60.50 -21.22 71.58
N GLY A 208 -60.21 -20.62 70.43
CA GLY A 208 -59.11 -19.68 70.23
C GLY A 208 -59.25 -19.10 68.84
N GLY A 209 -60.05 -18.02 68.73
CA GLY A 209 -60.36 -17.37 67.47
C GLY A 209 -59.08 -17.02 66.70
N TYR A 210 -59.06 -17.38 65.43
CA TYR A 210 -58.13 -16.77 64.48
C TYR A 210 -58.28 -15.25 64.60
N GLN A 211 -57.29 -14.58 65.18
CA GLN A 211 -57.27 -13.12 65.25
C GLN A 211 -56.85 -12.58 63.89
N GLU A 212 -57.83 -12.12 63.11
CA GLU A 212 -57.64 -11.51 61.78
C GLU A 212 -57.05 -10.07 61.86
N GLU A 213 -56.65 -9.65 63.06
CA GLU A 213 -56.21 -8.30 63.43
C GLU A 213 -54.82 -7.93 62.86
N TRP A 214 -54.00 -8.92 62.52
CA TRP A 214 -52.68 -8.72 61.94
C TRP A 214 -52.70 -8.55 60.41
N ILE A 215 -53.84 -8.79 59.75
CA ILE A 215 -53.94 -8.73 58.29
C ILE A 215 -54.32 -7.30 57.92
N PRO A 216 -53.43 -6.54 57.25
CA PRO A 216 -53.75 -5.18 56.84
C PRO A 216 -55.04 -5.15 56.01
N GLU A 217 -55.96 -4.22 56.29
CA GLU A 217 -57.30 -4.20 55.68
C GLU A 217 -57.28 -4.27 54.14
N HIS A 218 -56.22 -3.77 53.51
CA HIS A 218 -56.02 -3.80 52.06
C HIS A 218 -55.72 -5.20 51.46
N HIS A 219 -55.50 -6.21 52.30
CA HIS A 219 -55.30 -7.62 51.89
C HIS A 219 -56.52 -8.52 52.14
N LEU A 220 -57.58 -8.05 52.81
CA LEU A 220 -58.85 -8.76 52.87
C LEU A 220 -59.61 -8.52 51.55
N ARG A 221 -59.36 -9.38 50.57
CA ARG A 221 -60.17 -9.42 49.34
C ARG A 221 -61.58 -9.87 49.71
N LYS A 222 -62.49 -8.91 49.91
CA LYS A 222 -63.93 -9.16 50.08
C LYS A 222 -64.39 -10.03 48.91
N SER A 223 -64.60 -11.33 49.16
CA SER A 223 -65.15 -12.24 48.17
C SER A 223 -66.62 -11.90 47.98
N LYS A 224 -66.91 -10.96 47.08
CA LYS A 224 -68.28 -10.65 46.66
C LYS A 224 -68.74 -11.83 45.79
N LYS A 225 -69.47 -12.77 46.41
CA LYS A 225 -70.28 -13.74 45.69
C LYS A 225 -71.36 -12.97 44.94
N THR A 226 -71.21 -12.82 43.63
CA THR A 226 -72.34 -12.53 42.74
C THR A 226 -72.25 -13.48 41.55
N LYS A 227 -73.28 -14.31 41.48
CA LYS A 227 -73.56 -15.29 40.45
C LYS A 227 -74.01 -14.55 39.17
N GLN A 228 -73.64 -15.14 38.04
CA GLN A 228 -74.32 -15.07 36.74
C GLN A 228 -73.90 -13.97 35.75
N GLY A 229 -73.37 -14.43 34.60
CA GLY A 229 -73.80 -13.95 33.28
C GLY A 229 -72.77 -13.23 32.42
N GLY A 230 -72.29 -13.93 31.39
CA GLY A 230 -72.28 -13.38 30.03
C GLY A 230 -71.09 -12.52 29.57
N ALA A 231 -70.20 -13.17 28.81
CA ALA A 231 -69.72 -12.75 27.49
C ALA A 231 -69.10 -11.34 27.26
N THR A 232 -67.80 -11.38 26.94
CA THR A 232 -67.13 -10.77 25.77
C THR A 232 -66.85 -9.26 25.72
N SER A 233 -65.70 -8.96 25.10
CA SER A 233 -65.16 -7.66 24.66
C SER A 233 -64.47 -6.80 25.75
N GLY A 234 -63.26 -6.29 25.57
CA GLY A 234 -62.33 -6.37 24.44
C GLY A 234 -60.92 -5.99 24.89
N THR A 235 -59.93 -6.70 24.36
CA THR A 235 -58.51 -6.32 24.43
C THR A 235 -58.14 -5.71 23.08
N SER A 236 -57.83 -4.42 23.08
CA SER A 236 -57.31 -3.67 21.93
C SER A 236 -55.78 -3.66 22.02
N ALA A 237 -55.10 -4.18 21.00
CA ALA A 237 -53.71 -3.90 20.60
C ALA A 237 -53.37 -4.89 19.46
N ASP A 238 -53.44 -4.45 18.21
CA ASP A 238 -52.29 -3.95 17.44
C ASP A 238 -51.38 -5.10 16.96
N GLU A 239 -51.59 -5.50 15.70
CA GLU A 239 -50.64 -5.28 14.60
C GLU A 239 -50.91 -6.27 13.46
N LEU A 240 -51.02 -5.70 12.27
CA LEU A 240 -51.34 -6.32 10.99
C LEU A 240 -50.07 -6.27 10.13
N SER A 241 -49.47 -7.41 9.80
CA SER A 241 -48.67 -7.65 8.57
C SER A 241 -48.22 -9.11 8.62
N GLY A 242 -48.57 -10.03 7.72
CA GLY A 242 -48.58 -9.92 6.28
C GLY A 242 -47.53 -10.89 5.73
N ALA A 243 -47.91 -12.14 5.43
CA ALA A 243 -47.24 -13.04 4.47
C ALA A 243 -48.01 -14.36 4.37
N GLU A 244 -48.90 -14.43 3.40
CA GLU A 244 -49.49 -15.67 2.92
C GLU A 244 -48.53 -16.30 1.90
N ALA A 245 -48.13 -17.55 2.11
CA ALA A 245 -47.73 -18.43 1.03
C ALA A 245 -48.08 -19.87 1.42
N SER A 246 -48.93 -20.45 0.59
CA SER A 246 -49.54 -21.77 0.66
C SER A 246 -48.56 -22.90 0.37
N GLY A 247 -48.87 -24.11 0.86
CA GLY A 247 -48.18 -25.33 0.42
C GLY A 247 -48.29 -26.47 1.43
N ALA A 248 -49.27 -27.34 1.21
CA ALA A 248 -49.65 -28.44 2.08
C ALA A 248 -48.71 -29.67 2.02
N ASP A 249 -48.88 -30.52 3.04
CA ASP A 249 -48.64 -31.96 3.10
C ASP A 249 -47.21 -32.52 3.24
N GLY A 250 -47.02 -33.34 4.29
CA GLY A 250 -45.78 -34.12 4.41
C GLY A 250 -45.46 -34.84 5.73
N LYS A 251 -46.45 -35.36 6.46
CA LYS A 251 -46.39 -36.62 7.25
C LYS A 251 -45.13 -36.94 8.09
N LYS A 252 -45.33 -36.87 9.42
CA LYS A 252 -44.62 -37.61 10.49
C LYS A 252 -44.22 -39.04 10.10
N ARG A 253 -42.98 -39.44 10.40
CA ARG A 253 -42.68 -40.79 10.92
C ARG A 253 -41.59 -40.77 12.00
N LYS A 254 -41.98 -41.31 13.15
CA LYS A 254 -41.17 -41.75 14.29
C LYS A 254 -40.29 -42.94 13.89
N GLY A 255 -39.11 -43.05 14.52
CA GLY A 255 -38.69 -44.32 15.15
C GLY A 255 -37.44 -45.01 14.61
N ARG A 256 -36.30 -44.74 15.27
CA ARG A 256 -35.46 -45.70 16.03
C ARG A 256 -35.18 -47.07 15.37
N LYS A 257 -33.95 -47.27 14.91
CA LYS A 257 -32.93 -48.13 15.55
C LYS A 257 -31.57 -47.87 14.92
#